data_AF-A0A417Z1I9-F1
#
_entry.id   AF-A0A417Z1I9-F1
#
_cell.length_a   1.000
_cell.length_b   1.000
_cell.length_c   1.000
_cell.angle_alpha   90.00
_cell.angle_beta   90.00
_cell.angle_gamma   90.00
#
_symmetry.space_group_name_H-M   'P 1'
#
loop_
_entity.id
_entity.type
_entity.pdbx_description
1 polymer ?
#
loop_
_entity_poly.entity_id
_entity_poly.type
_entity_poly.pdbx_seq_one_letter_code
_entity_poly.pdbx_strand_id
1 'polypeptide(L)'
;MPPYDPGFGDGTRWKYTADSSINGWDRCAGLSWVALPIERGTGSSPWQIALFRHGEYLGTATAKGYGFWPTITRVSDDKIKVVYHWPKEGEGTANASGTTVAYFAWDDVDHTVRMTGSTPPEN
;
A
#
# COMPACT_ATOMS: atom_id res chain seq x y z
N MET A 1 -19.25 -2.35 3.13
CA MET A 1 -17.88 -2.84 3.38
C MET A 1 -17.72 -4.03 2.46
N PRO A 2 -16.77 -4.09 1.53
CA PRO A 2 -16.70 -5.24 0.65
C PRO A 2 -16.19 -6.44 1.49
N PRO A 3 -16.96 -7.53 1.59
CA PRO A 3 -16.46 -8.80 2.11
C PRO A 3 -15.60 -9.40 0.99
N TYR A 4 -14.36 -8.95 0.86
CA TYR A 4 -13.57 -9.19 -0.35
C TYR A 4 -12.15 -9.62 0.01
N ASP A 5 -11.80 -10.84 -0.41
CA ASP A 5 -10.43 -11.23 -0.70
C ASP A 5 -10.12 -10.64 -2.08
N PRO A 6 -9.23 -9.63 -2.17
CA PRO A 6 -9.02 -8.93 -3.42
C PRO A 6 -8.30 -9.72 -4.50
N GLY A 7 -7.88 -10.96 -4.22
CA GLY A 7 -7.53 -11.94 -5.23
C GLY A 7 -6.71 -11.36 -6.38
N PHE A 8 -5.52 -10.81 -6.09
CA PHE A 8 -4.66 -10.10 -7.05
C PHE A 8 -4.02 -10.99 -8.13
N GLY A 9 -4.53 -12.21 -8.35
CA GLY A 9 -4.10 -13.10 -9.43
C GLY A 9 -2.74 -13.77 -9.22
N ASP A 10 -2.05 -13.56 -8.10
CA ASP A 10 -0.72 -14.12 -7.79
C ASP A 10 -0.78 -15.39 -6.91
N GLY A 11 -1.98 -15.85 -6.55
CA GLY A 11 -2.20 -16.99 -5.65
C GLY A 11 -1.98 -16.68 -4.17
N THR A 12 -1.51 -15.49 -3.83
CA THR A 12 -1.37 -15.01 -2.45
C THR A 12 -2.73 -14.60 -1.91
N ARG A 13 -3.09 -15.09 -0.71
CA ARG A 13 -4.32 -14.68 -0.03
C ARG A 13 -4.09 -13.40 0.73
N TRP A 14 -4.67 -12.31 0.25
CA TRP A 14 -4.63 -11.00 0.89
C TRP A 14 -5.92 -10.80 1.69
N LYS A 15 -5.83 -10.16 2.86
CA LYS A 15 -6.99 -9.86 3.69
C LYS A 15 -7.20 -8.37 3.81
N TYR A 16 -8.46 -7.96 3.86
CA TYR A 16 -8.81 -6.62 4.29
C TYR A 16 -8.58 -6.46 5.81
N THR A 17 -8.01 -5.33 6.20
CA THR A 17 -8.02 -4.88 7.60
C THR A 17 -8.92 -3.65 7.72
N ALA A 18 -9.71 -3.57 8.78
CA ALA A 18 -10.54 -2.40 9.07
C ALA A 18 -9.76 -1.28 9.79
N ASP A 19 -8.45 -1.43 9.94
CA ASP A 19 -7.59 -0.50 10.65
C ASP A 19 -7.54 0.85 9.92
N SER A 20 -8.18 1.86 10.50
CA SER A 20 -8.24 3.21 9.94
C SER A 20 -6.92 3.98 10.01
N SER A 21 -5.92 3.48 10.74
CA SER A 21 -4.58 4.10 10.80
C SER A 21 -3.78 3.88 9.51
N ILE A 22 -4.11 2.84 8.76
CA ILE A 22 -3.42 2.43 7.53
C ILE A 22 -4.36 2.31 6.31
N ASN A 23 -5.67 2.31 6.53
CA ASN A 23 -6.68 2.38 5.47
C ASN A 23 -7.30 3.78 5.41
N GLY A 24 -7.13 4.44 4.28
CA GLY A 24 -7.73 5.75 3.99
C GLY A 24 -8.81 5.68 2.92
N TRP A 25 -9.55 4.57 2.87
CA TRP A 25 -10.58 4.39 1.85
C TRP A 25 -11.71 5.41 2.00
N ASP A 26 -12.02 6.07 0.90
CA ASP A 26 -13.03 7.12 0.80
C ASP A 26 -13.61 7.05 -0.62
N ARG A 27 -14.94 6.98 -0.72
CA ARG A 27 -15.65 6.93 -2.01
C ARG A 27 -15.71 8.27 -2.72
N CYS A 28 -15.51 9.37 -1.99
CA CYS A 28 -15.59 10.71 -2.55
C CYS A 28 -14.22 11.27 -2.92
N ALA A 29 -13.15 10.76 -2.28
CA ALA A 29 -11.79 11.17 -2.60
C ALA A 29 -11.40 10.75 -4.02
N GLY A 30 -10.65 11.62 -4.70
CA GLY A 30 -10.12 11.32 -6.02
C GLY A 30 -9.00 10.27 -5.99
N LEU A 31 -8.30 10.09 -4.86
CA LEU A 31 -7.43 8.95 -4.60
C LEU A 31 -7.59 8.47 -3.14
N SER A 32 -7.99 7.22 -3.00
CA SER A 32 -8.12 6.51 -1.74
C SER A 32 -7.39 5.16 -1.81
N TRP A 33 -7.15 4.56 -0.65
CA TRP A 33 -6.32 3.36 -0.56
C TRP A 33 -6.80 2.40 0.52
N VAL A 34 -6.41 1.15 0.34
CA VAL A 34 -6.59 0.08 1.30
C VAL A 34 -5.28 -0.67 1.44
N ALA A 35 -4.74 -0.75 2.65
CA ALA A 35 -3.60 -1.57 3.01
C ALA A 35 -4.09 -2.98 3.37
N LEU A 36 -3.49 -3.99 2.78
CA LEU A 36 -3.91 -5.38 2.84
C LEU A 36 -2.74 -6.22 3.35
N PRO A 37 -2.82 -6.82 4.55
CA PRO A 37 -1.84 -7.82 4.96
C PRO A 37 -2.11 -9.16 4.27
N ILE A 38 -1.10 -10.02 4.22
CA ILE A 38 -1.32 -11.43 3.88
C ILE A 38 -2.18 -12.14 4.95
N GLU A 39 -2.90 -13.19 4.54
CA GLU A 39 -3.59 -14.07 5.49
C GLU A 39 -2.60 -14.63 6.52
N ARG A 40 -2.93 -14.49 7.82
CA ARG A 40 -2.07 -14.88 8.96
C ARG A 40 -0.74 -14.13 9.03
N GLY A 41 -0.64 -12.96 8.39
CA GLY A 41 0.51 -12.08 8.48
C GLY A 41 0.75 -11.59 9.92
N THR A 42 2.03 -11.39 10.24
CA THR A 42 2.51 -10.70 11.43
C THR A 42 2.96 -9.28 11.07
N GLY A 43 3.39 -8.48 12.05
CA GLY A 43 3.84 -7.10 11.83
C GLY A 43 4.96 -6.94 10.79
N SER A 44 5.78 -7.97 10.54
CA SER A 44 6.85 -7.97 9.53
C SER A 44 6.45 -8.61 8.20
N SER A 45 5.26 -9.20 8.13
CA SER A 45 4.76 -9.83 6.89
C SER A 45 4.50 -8.79 5.80
N PRO A 46 4.49 -9.22 4.52
CA PRO A 46 4.20 -8.34 3.40
C PRO A 46 2.80 -7.71 3.47
N TRP A 47 2.74 -6.47 3.01
CA TRP A 47 1.56 -5.66 2.82
C TRP A 47 1.42 -5.24 1.35
N GLN A 48 0.22 -5.37 0.81
CA GLN A 48 -0.14 -4.85 -0.50
C GLN A 48 -1.02 -3.62 -0.32
N ILE A 49 -0.88 -2.64 -1.19
CA ILE A 49 -1.68 -1.41 -1.13
C ILE A 49 -2.53 -1.35 -2.39
N ALA A 50 -3.84 -1.47 -2.23
CA ALA A 50 -4.81 -1.29 -3.30
C ALA A 50 -5.22 0.18 -3.38
N LEU A 51 -5.26 0.72 -4.60
CA LEU A 51 -5.61 2.11 -4.89
C LEU A 51 -6.98 2.19 -5.53
N PHE A 52 -7.72 3.23 -5.15
CA PHE A 52 -9.08 3.48 -5.59
C PHE A 52 -9.26 4.96 -5.94
N ARG A 53 -10.14 5.27 -6.88
CA ARG A 53 -10.56 6.63 -7.21
C ARG A 53 -12.08 6.67 -7.28
N HIS A 54 -12.70 7.57 -6.52
CA HIS A 54 -14.17 7.68 -6.45
C HIS A 54 -14.89 6.34 -6.19
N GLY A 55 -14.25 5.44 -5.45
CA GLY A 55 -14.75 4.08 -5.16
C GLY A 55 -14.45 3.02 -6.23
N GLU A 56 -13.89 3.37 -7.37
CA GLU A 56 -13.44 2.44 -8.41
C GLU A 56 -12.02 1.95 -8.12
N TYR A 57 -11.77 0.66 -8.33
CA TYR A 57 -10.46 0.05 -8.14
C TYR A 57 -9.54 0.36 -9.33
N LEU A 58 -8.37 0.93 -9.04
CA LEU A 58 -7.39 1.32 -10.06
C LEU A 58 -6.28 0.29 -10.25
N GLY A 59 -5.94 -0.46 -9.20
CA GLY A 59 -4.78 -1.34 -9.19
C GLY A 59 -4.05 -1.33 -7.85
N THR A 60 -2.89 -1.97 -7.81
CA THR A 60 -2.01 -1.92 -6.65
C THR A 60 -0.98 -0.80 -6.79
N ALA A 61 -0.57 -0.23 -5.66
CA ALA A 61 0.46 0.81 -5.63
C ALA A 61 1.80 0.28 -6.15
N THR A 62 2.13 -0.97 -5.80
CA THR A 62 3.34 -1.66 -6.26
C THR A 62 2.98 -3.04 -6.80
N ALA A 63 3.77 -3.54 -7.76
CA ALA A 63 3.55 -4.85 -8.34
C ALA A 63 3.68 -6.00 -7.31
N LYS A 64 4.54 -5.79 -6.30
CA LYS A 64 4.73 -6.71 -5.17
C LYS A 64 4.36 -6.04 -3.85
N GLY A 65 4.00 -6.86 -2.87
CA GLY A 65 3.84 -6.42 -1.48
C GLY A 65 5.19 -6.27 -0.78
N TYR A 66 5.29 -5.32 0.15
CA TYR A 66 6.50 -5.08 0.93
C TYR A 66 6.30 -5.48 2.38
N GLY A 67 7.33 -6.06 2.99
CA GLY A 67 7.34 -6.38 4.42
C GLY A 67 7.13 -5.15 5.28
N PHE A 68 6.67 -5.38 6.52
CA PHE A 68 6.37 -4.37 7.52
C PHE A 68 5.15 -3.48 7.20
N TRP A 69 4.52 -2.99 8.27
CA TRP A 69 3.37 -2.09 8.21
C TRP A 69 3.68 -0.81 7.42
N PRO A 70 3.02 -0.51 6.29
CA PRO A 70 3.26 0.77 5.61
C PRO A 70 2.65 1.92 6.43
N THR A 71 3.27 3.09 6.37
CA THR A 71 2.63 4.32 6.85
C THR A 71 2.13 5.10 5.66
N ILE A 72 0.81 5.28 5.56
CA ILE A 72 0.19 5.94 4.41
C ILE A 72 -0.50 7.22 4.88
N THR A 73 -0.25 8.32 4.17
CA THR A 73 -0.79 9.63 4.50
C THR A 73 -1.35 10.28 3.24
N ARG A 74 -2.55 10.87 3.34
CA ARG A 74 -3.12 11.68 2.26
C ARG A 74 -2.36 13.00 2.19
N VAL A 75 -1.82 13.33 1.02
CA VAL A 75 -1.11 14.59 0.74
C VAL A 75 -2.06 15.61 0.09
N SER A 76 -2.92 15.15 -0.81
CA SER A 76 -4.02 15.90 -1.40
C SER A 76 -5.14 14.93 -1.82
N ASP A 77 -6.23 15.43 -2.38
CA ASP A 77 -7.36 14.59 -2.82
C ASP A 77 -6.93 13.49 -3.80
N ASP A 78 -5.94 13.78 -4.64
CA ASP A 78 -5.43 12.88 -5.70
C ASP A 78 -4.03 12.36 -5.46
N LYS A 79 -3.46 12.61 -4.28
CA LYS A 79 -2.08 12.24 -3.97
C LYS A 79 -1.94 11.68 -2.57
N ILE A 80 -1.26 10.56 -2.48
CA ILE A 80 -0.91 9.90 -1.22
C ILE A 80 0.61 9.73 -1.10
N LYS A 81 1.09 9.70 0.13
CA LYS A 81 2.46 9.37 0.49
C LYS A 81 2.44 8.02 1.20
N VAL A 82 3.24 7.08 0.73
CA VAL A 82 3.48 5.78 1.35
C VAL A 82 4.92 5.75 1.84
N VAL A 83 5.09 5.48 3.12
CA VAL A 83 6.39 5.20 3.73
C VAL A 83 6.46 3.69 3.94
N TYR A 84 7.38 3.05 3.23
CA TYR A 84 7.69 1.64 3.41
C TYR A 84 8.80 1.49 4.44
N HIS A 85 8.68 0.48 5.29
CA HIS A 85 9.66 0.17 6.33
C HIS A 85 10.35 -1.14 5.96
N TRP A 86 11.66 -1.24 6.19
CA TRP A 86 12.44 -2.42 5.84
C TRP A 86 13.64 -2.59 6.80
N PRO A 87 14.11 -3.83 7.03
CA PRO A 87 15.24 -4.10 7.91
C PRO A 87 16.54 -3.71 7.20
N LYS A 88 17.39 -2.89 7.84
CA LYS A 88 18.73 -2.63 7.30
C LYS A 88 19.62 -3.86 7.40
N GLU A 89 20.71 -3.87 6.63
CA GLU A 89 21.72 -4.90 6.74
C GLU A 89 22.22 -5.03 8.19
N GLY A 90 22.19 -6.25 8.73
CA GLY A 90 22.55 -6.54 10.12
C GLY A 90 21.44 -6.35 11.16
N GLU A 91 20.24 -5.90 10.78
CA GLU A 91 19.09 -5.83 11.69
C GLU A 91 18.34 -7.17 11.78
N GLY A 92 17.83 -7.48 12.98
CA GLY A 92 16.92 -8.62 13.16
C GLY A 92 15.62 -8.44 12.39
N THR A 93 14.97 -9.53 11.99
CA THR A 93 13.73 -9.54 11.18
C THR A 93 12.51 -8.86 11.80
N ALA A 94 12.60 -8.46 13.07
CA ALA A 94 11.57 -7.68 13.78
C ALA A 94 11.85 -6.16 13.77
N ASN A 95 13.06 -5.75 13.39
CA ASN A 95 13.47 -4.34 13.33
C ASN A 95 13.40 -3.86 11.88
N ALA A 96 12.85 -2.67 11.66
CA ALA A 96 12.81 -2.01 10.36
C ALA A 96 13.15 -0.54 10.51
N SER A 97 14.45 -0.21 10.68
CA SER A 97 14.88 1.19 10.74
C SER A 97 15.10 1.81 9.35
N GLY A 98 15.11 0.99 8.30
CA GLY A 98 15.10 1.43 6.92
C GLY A 98 13.73 1.97 6.54
N THR A 99 13.70 3.15 5.94
CA THR A 99 12.47 3.70 5.37
C THR A 99 12.72 4.18 3.95
N THR A 100 11.76 3.93 3.06
CA THR A 100 11.70 4.60 1.76
C THR A 100 10.37 5.29 1.60
N VAL A 101 10.37 6.38 0.84
CA VAL A 101 9.17 7.17 0.58
C VAL A 101 8.80 7.03 -0.88
N ALA A 102 7.55 6.66 -1.12
CA ALA A 102 6.89 6.69 -2.40
C ALA A 102 5.69 7.64 -2.34
N TYR A 103 5.45 8.35 -3.42
CA TYR A 103 4.26 9.15 -3.63
C TYR A 103 3.49 8.58 -4.80
N PHE A 104 2.18 8.45 -4.63
CA PHE A 104 1.27 8.01 -5.66
C PHE A 104 0.32 9.16 -5.94
N ALA A 105 0.32 9.63 -7.18
CA ALA A 105 -0.57 10.69 -7.63
C ALA A 105 -1.36 10.18 -8.83
N TRP A 106 -2.64 10.51 -8.87
CA TRP A 106 -3.43 10.30 -10.08
C TRP A 106 -2.96 11.24 -11.19
N ASP A 107 -2.82 10.69 -12.39
CA ASP A 107 -2.54 11.44 -13.61
C ASP A 107 -3.81 11.42 -14.47
N ASP A 108 -4.45 12.59 -14.60
CA ASP A 108 -5.67 12.76 -15.41
C ASP A 108 -5.41 12.67 -16.93
N VAL A 109 -4.16 12.74 -17.39
CA VAL A 109 -3.82 12.63 -18.81
C VAL A 109 -3.81 11.17 -19.24
N ASP A 110 -3.09 10.33 -18.49
CA ASP A 110 -2.94 8.91 -18.78
C ASP A 110 -4.02 8.05 -18.10
N HIS A 111 -4.87 8.66 -17.28
CA HIS A 111 -5.85 7.99 -16.41
C HIS A 111 -5.22 6.84 -15.61
N THR A 112 -4.05 7.12 -15.03
CA THR A 112 -3.28 6.13 -14.27
C THR A 112 -2.66 6.74 -13.02
N VAL A 113 -2.26 5.90 -12.07
CA VAL A 113 -1.50 6.36 -10.91
C VAL A 113 -0.03 6.39 -11.26
N ARG A 114 0.58 7.57 -11.15
CA ARG A 114 2.03 7.72 -11.25
C ARG A 114 2.68 7.60 -9.89
N MET A 115 3.61 6.67 -9.79
CA MET A 115 4.51 6.54 -8.65
C MET A 115 5.73 7.43 -8.83
N THR A 116 6.11 8.15 -7.78
CA THR A 116 7.37 8.89 -7.69
C THR A 116 8.07 8.57 -6.36
N GLY A 117 9.39 8.58 -6.33
CA GLY A 117 10.17 8.19 -5.15
C GLY A 117 10.79 6.80 -5.29
N SER A 118 11.00 6.10 -4.18
CA SER A 118 11.74 4.83 -4.15
C SER A 118 10.99 3.75 -3.38
N THR A 119 11.00 2.54 -3.93
CA THR A 119 10.60 1.33 -3.20
C THR A 119 11.74 0.84 -2.31
N PRO A 120 11.44 0.02 -1.28
CA PRO A 120 12.48 -0.67 -0.53
C PRO A 120 13.42 -1.46 -1.44
N PRO A 121 14.72 -1.55 -1.08
CA PRO A 121 15.67 -2.36 -1.82
C PRO A 121 15.22 -3.83 -1.84
N GLU A 122 15.41 -4.47 -2.99
CA GLU A 122 15.27 -5.92 -3.10
C GLU A 122 16.60 -6.52 -2.65
N ASN A 123 16.62 -7.16 -1.48
CA ASN A 123 17.73 -8.03 -1.08
C ASN A 123 17.57 -9.41 -1.71
#